data_AF-A0AA38ZDV9-F1
#
_entry.id   AF-A0AA38ZDV9-F1
#
_cell.length_a   1.000
_cell.length_b   1.000
_cell.length_c   1.000
_cell.angle_alpha   90.00
_cell.angle_beta   90.00
_cell.angle_gamma   90.00
#
_symmetry.space_group_name_H-M   'P 1'
#
loop_
_entity.id
_entity.type
_entity.pdbx_description
1 polymer ?
#
loop_
_entity_poly.entity_id
_entity_poly.type
_entity_poly.pdbx_seq_one_letter_code
_entity_poly.pdbx_strand_id
1 'polypeptide(L)'
;MESSLTTAPSILDGDNCETWAVKMIVHLQALDVWEAVKENYEVPPLEANLTMTQMKLHKERKTRKAKAKACLFAAVSPSIFIKIMKIDSAAEI
;
A
#
# COMPACT_ATOMS: atom_id res chain seq x y z
N MET A 1 -21.70 -10.58 15.85
CA MET A 1 -20.94 -11.15 14.72
C MET A 1 -20.74 -10.02 13.74
N GLU A 2 -19.76 -9.17 14.00
CA GLU A 2 -19.48 -8.03 13.14
C GLU A 2 -18.94 -8.57 11.82
N SER A 3 -19.64 -8.29 10.73
CA SER A 3 -19.16 -8.66 9.41
C SER A 3 -17.87 -7.89 9.16
N SER A 4 -16.73 -8.57 9.30
CA SER A 4 -15.51 -8.15 8.62
C SER A 4 -15.84 -8.14 7.13
N LEU A 5 -16.25 -6.97 6.62
CA LEU A 5 -16.25 -6.67 5.20
C LEU A 5 -14.79 -6.51 4.79
N THR A 6 -14.04 -7.62 4.84
CA THR A 6 -12.79 -7.75 4.09
C THR A 6 -13.20 -7.97 2.63
N THR A 7 -13.83 -6.95 2.05
CA THR A 7 -14.12 -6.93 0.62
C THR A 7 -12.77 -6.96 -0.08
N ALA A 8 -12.52 -8.03 -0.83
CA ALA A 8 -11.29 -8.17 -1.59
C ALA A 8 -11.08 -6.92 -2.47
N PRO A 9 -9.86 -6.37 -2.54
CA PRO A 9 -9.61 -5.23 -3.40
C PRO A 9 -9.97 -5.58 -4.85
N SER A 10 -10.57 -4.63 -5.56
CA SER A 10 -10.81 -4.80 -6.99
C SER A 10 -9.47 -5.01 -7.70
N ILE A 11 -9.42 -5.93 -8.67
CA ILE A 11 -8.21 -6.18 -9.46
C ILE A 11 -8.13 -5.18 -10.61
N LEU A 12 -6.97 -4.56 -10.79
CA LEU A 12 -6.62 -3.75 -11.96
C LEU A 12 -6.05 -4.68 -13.04
N ASP A 13 -6.75 -4.81 -14.18
CA ASP A 13 -6.36 -5.72 -15.26
C ASP A 13 -5.98 -5.02 -16.59
N GLY A 14 -6.24 -3.72 -16.70
CA GLY A 14 -5.93 -2.90 -17.88
C GLY A 14 -7.11 -2.05 -18.33
N ASP A 15 -8.33 -2.50 -18.07
CA ASP A 15 -9.55 -1.74 -18.35
C ASP A 15 -10.12 -1.13 -17.05
N ASN A 16 -11.03 -0.16 -17.18
CA ASN A 16 -11.79 0.38 -16.04
C ASN A 16 -10.92 1.04 -14.93
N CYS A 17 -9.76 1.59 -15.30
CA CYS A 17 -8.77 2.17 -14.38
C CYS A 17 -9.37 3.24 -13.45
N GLU A 18 -10.23 4.12 -13.97
CA GLU A 18 -10.88 5.18 -13.19
C GLU A 18 -11.77 4.61 -12.08
N THR A 19 -12.64 3.65 -12.42
CA THR A 19 -13.49 2.97 -11.43
C THR A 19 -12.67 2.18 -10.43
N TRP A 20 -11.60 1.52 -10.88
CA TRP A 20 -10.68 0.82 -9.99
C TRP A 20 -10.04 1.79 -9.00
N ALA A 21 -9.57 2.95 -9.47
CA ALA A 21 -8.93 3.96 -8.63
C ALA A 21 -9.89 4.45 -7.54
N VAL A 22 -11.14 4.78 -7.88
CA VAL A 22 -12.15 5.20 -6.89
C VAL A 22 -12.38 4.11 -5.83
N LYS A 23 -12.54 2.85 -6.25
CA LYS A 23 -12.74 1.72 -5.33
C LYS A 23 -11.52 1.49 -4.44
N MET A 24 -10.31 1.60 -5.00
CA MET A 24 -9.06 1.42 -4.26
C MET A 24 -8.84 2.53 -3.22
N ILE A 25 -9.14 3.79 -3.57
CA ILE A 25 -9.07 4.92 -2.64
C ILE A 25 -9.98 4.66 -1.43
N VAL A 26 -11.25 4.31 -1.66
CA VAL A 26 -12.20 4.02 -0.59
C VAL A 26 -11.74 2.84 0.26
N HIS A 27 -11.21 1.78 -0.36
CA HIS A 27 -10.69 0.62 0.35
C HIS A 27 -9.49 0.96 1.25
N LEU A 28 -8.52 1.75 0.75
CA LEU A 28 -7.34 2.18 1.51
C LEU A 28 -7.70 3.15 2.63
N GLN A 29 -8.71 4.00 2.44
CA GLN A 29 -9.26 4.87 3.49
C GLN A 29 -9.91 4.05 4.60
N ALA A 30 -10.75 3.06 4.25
CA ALA A 30 -11.38 2.17 5.23
C ALA A 30 -10.35 1.35 6.04
N LEU A 31 -9.19 1.07 5.46
CA LEU A 31 -8.11 0.34 6.10
C LEU A 31 -7.14 1.20 6.92
N ASP A 32 -7.34 2.52 6.97
CA ASP A 32 -6.44 3.52 7.58
C ASP A 32 -5.00 3.45 7.03
N VAL A 33 -4.87 3.26 5.72
CA VAL A 33 -3.56 3.15 5.04
C VAL A 33 -3.37 4.15 3.91
N TRP A 34 -4.40 4.93 3.55
CA TRP A 34 -4.33 5.92 2.47
C TRP A 34 -3.19 6.94 2.64
N GLU A 35 -2.99 7.46 3.85
CA GLU A 35 -1.90 8.41 4.12
C GLU A 35 -0.52 7.79 3.89
N ALA A 36 -0.35 6.50 4.22
CA ALA A 36 0.92 5.80 3.98
C ALA A 36 1.22 5.59 2.48
N VAL A 37 0.19 5.60 1.63
CA VAL A 37 0.35 5.58 0.16
C VAL A 37 0.72 6.97 -0.35
N LYS A 38 0.02 8.03 0.10
CA LYS A 38 0.27 9.41 -0.34
C LYS A 38 1.64 9.94 0.06
N GLU A 39 2.01 9.77 1.33
CA GLU A 39 3.20 10.42 1.88
C GLU A 39 4.50 9.80 1.34
N ASN A 40 4.46 8.55 0.83
CA ASN A 40 5.59 7.76 0.31
C ASN A 40 6.90 7.84 1.14
N TYR A 41 6.84 8.24 2.41
CA TYR A 41 8.02 8.47 3.24
C TYR A 41 8.80 7.18 3.46
N GLU A 42 10.12 7.24 3.39
CA GLU A 42 10.95 6.18 3.92
C GLU A 42 10.80 6.15 5.44
N VAL A 43 10.65 4.95 6.01
CA VAL A 43 10.68 4.80 7.47
C VAL A 43 12.16 4.68 7.85
N PRO A 44 12.77 5.70 8.49
CA PRO A 44 14.19 5.66 8.81
C PRO A 44 14.50 4.53 9.80
N PRO A 45 15.70 3.93 9.79
CA PRO A 45 16.11 2.98 10.80
C PRO A 45 15.91 3.54 12.21
N LEU A 46 15.49 2.69 13.15
CA LEU A 46 15.27 3.08 14.53
C LEU A 46 16.62 3.42 15.19
N GLU A 47 16.78 4.62 15.73
CA GLU A 47 17.98 5.00 16.49
C GLU A 47 17.98 4.34 17.88
N ALA A 48 19.18 4.08 18.42
CA ALA A 48 19.38 3.29 19.63
C ALA A 48 18.83 3.93 20.94
N ASN A 49 18.57 5.24 20.93
CA ASN A 49 18.25 6.02 22.14
C ASN A 49 16.85 6.65 22.09
N LEU A 50 15.84 5.88 21.66
CA LEU A 50 14.47 6.39 21.51
C LEU A 50 13.57 6.04 22.70
N THR A 51 12.65 6.96 23.01
CA THR A 51 11.62 6.76 24.04
C THR A 51 10.64 5.67 23.60
N MET A 52 10.04 4.92 24.53
CA MET A 52 9.03 3.88 24.25
C MET A 52 7.92 4.35 23.28
N THR A 53 7.49 5.60 23.40
CA THR A 53 6.51 6.25 22.51
C THR A 53 6.99 6.33 21.06
N GLN A 54 8.27 6.65 20.83
CA GLN A 54 8.87 6.73 19.49
C GLN A 54 9.03 5.34 18.87
N MET A 55 9.41 4.33 19.66
CA MET A 55 9.49 2.94 19.20
C MET A 55 8.12 2.42 18.75
N LYS A 56 7.06 2.70 19.55
CA LYS A 56 5.69 2.32 19.21
C LYS A 56 5.23 2.96 17.91
N LEU A 57 5.43 4.28 17.77
CA LEU A 57 5.07 5.01 16.56
C LEU A 57 5.82 4.50 15.32
N HIS A 58 7.12 4.23 15.45
CA HIS A 58 7.91 3.67 14.34
C HIS A 58 7.37 2.31 13.88
N LYS A 59 7.03 1.41 14.83
CA LYS A 59 6.43 0.12 14.52
C LYS A 59 5.10 0.28 13.80
N GLU A 60 4.22 1.16 14.30
CA GLU A 60 2.92 1.46 13.68
C GLU A 60 3.09 1.96 12.24
N ARG A 61 4.03 2.89 12.00
CA ARG A 61 4.34 3.40 10.65
C ARG A 61 4.84 2.29 9.73
N LYS A 62 5.76 1.42 10.17
CA LYS A 62 6.24 0.28 9.36
C LYS A 62 5.09 -0.66 9.03
N THR A 63 4.26 -1.00 10.00
CA THR A 63 3.11 -1.89 9.79
C THR A 63 2.11 -1.29 8.80
N ARG A 64 1.79 0.01 8.94
CA ARG A 64 0.88 0.71 8.02
C ARG A 64 1.41 0.73 6.60
N LYS A 65 2.70 1.03 6.39
CA LYS A 65 3.35 1.01 5.07
C LYS A 65 3.37 -0.40 4.46
N ALA A 66 3.67 -1.43 5.25
CA ALA A 66 3.64 -2.81 4.78
C ALA A 66 2.22 -3.24 4.35
N LYS A 67 1.20 -2.89 5.14
CA LYS A 67 -0.21 -3.16 4.83
C LYS A 67 -0.63 -2.45 3.54
N ALA A 68 -0.29 -1.17 3.38
CA ALA A 68 -0.55 -0.41 2.16
C ALA A 68 0.04 -1.10 0.92
N LYS A 69 1.32 -1.50 0.98
CA LYS A 69 1.99 -2.23 -0.12
C LYS A 69 1.30 -3.56 -0.43
N ALA A 70 0.94 -4.33 0.59
CA ALA A 70 0.26 -5.61 0.41
C ALA A 70 -1.13 -5.43 -0.24
N CYS A 71 -1.89 -4.41 0.17
CA CYS A 71 -3.19 -4.08 -0.45
C CYS A 71 -3.04 -3.73 -1.93
N LEU A 72 -2.08 -2.86 -2.27
CA LEU A 72 -1.82 -2.49 -3.67
C LEU A 72 -1.35 -3.69 -4.49
N PHE A 73 -0.43 -4.51 -3.95
CA PHE A 73 0.04 -5.71 -4.62
C PHE A 73 -1.09 -6.71 -4.90
N ALA A 74 -1.96 -6.94 -3.93
CA ALA A 74 -3.12 -7.83 -4.09
C ALA A 74 -4.16 -7.30 -5.09
N ALA A 75 -4.11 -6.00 -5.42
CA ALA A 75 -5.07 -5.33 -6.28
C ALA A 75 -4.60 -5.16 -7.74
N VAL A 76 -3.41 -5.65 -8.08
CA VAL A 76 -2.83 -5.53 -9.42
C VAL A 76 -2.77 -6.91 -10.05
N SER A 77 -3.25 -7.04 -11.28
CA SER A 77 -3.16 -8.32 -12.00
C SER A 77 -1.70 -8.67 -12.33
N PRO A 78 -1.37 -9.96 -12.49
CA PRO A 78 -0.02 -10.37 -12.90
C PRO A 78 0.44 -9.73 -14.21
N SER A 79 -0.45 -9.52 -15.17
CA SER A 79 -0.12 -8.93 -16.47
C SER A 79 0.28 -7.45 -16.35
N ILE A 80 -0.43 -6.68 -15.52
CA ILE A 80 -0.08 -5.28 -15.22
C ILE A 80 1.19 -5.21 -14.38
N PHE A 81 1.34 -6.09 -13.39
CA PHE A 81 2.55 -6.15 -12.57
C PHE A 81 3.82 -6.38 -13.43
N ILE A 82 3.77 -7.35 -14.36
CA ILE A 82 4.89 -7.61 -15.29
C ILE A 82 5.21 -6.38 -16.14
N LYS A 83 4.20 -5.63 -16.59
CA LYS A 83 4.41 -4.40 -17.37
C LYS A 83 5.09 -3.31 -16.53
N ILE A 84 4.67 -3.11 -15.28
CA ILE A 84 5.28 -2.15 -14.35
C ILE A 84 6.76 -2.51 -14.13
N MET A 85 7.05 -3.77 -13.79
CA MET A 85 8.42 -4.23 -13.56
C MET A 85 9.34 -4.02 -14.77
N LYS A 86 8.82 -4.20 -15.98
CA LYS A 86 9.60 -3.96 -17.22
C LYS A 86 9.91 -2.49 -17.45
N ILE A 87 9.03 -1.57 -17.04
CA ILE A 87 9.26 -0.13 -17.13
C ILE A 87 10.39 0.26 -16.16
N ASP A 88 10.33 -0.21 -14.93
CA ASP A 88 11.37 0.08 -13.91
C ASP A 88 12.75 -0.43 -14.36
N SER A 89 12.84 -1.65 -14.89
CA SER A 89 14.11 -2.18 -15.42
C SER A 89 14.64 -1.44 -16.66
N ALA A 90 13.77 -0.82 -17.46
CA ALA A 90 14.18 -0.03 -18.62
C ALA A 90 14.66 1.38 -18.25
N ALA A 91 14.25 1.90 -17.09
CA ALA A 91 14.64 3.21 -16.60
C ALA A 91 16.04 3.22 -15.93
N GLU A 92 16.64 2.06 -15.68
CA GLU A 92 17.98 1.90 -15.09
C GLU A 92 19.12 1.84 -16.13
N ILE A 93 18.85 2.14 -17.41
CA ILE A 93 19.84 2.14 -18.52
C ILE A 93 20.17 3.58 -18.95
#